data_AF-A0A947B108-F1
#
_entry.id   AF-A0A947B108-F1
#
_cell.length_a   1.000
_cell.length_b   1.000
_cell.length_c   1.000
_cell.angle_alpha   90.00
_cell.angle_beta   90.00
_cell.angle_gamma   90.00
#
_symmetry.space_group_name_H-M   'P 1'
#
loop_
_entity.id
_entity.type
_entity.pdbx_description
1 polymer ?
#
loop_
_entity_poly.entity_id
_entity_poly.type
_entity_poly.pdbx_seq_one_letter_code
_entity_poly.pdbx_strand_id
1 'polypeptide(L)' 'QEYTIHTKANKAYVEKVAQHLASKCQEAQDRLRSSSLTTIALLAALNITSDYLQVKEDYEQLVNRIESKQEKLSSVLF' A
#
# COMPACT_ATOMS: atom_id res chain seq x y z
N GLN A 1 6.98 20.90 -7.69
CA GLN A 1 5.58 20.59 -8.05
C GLN A 1 4.83 20.43 -6.74
N GLU A 2 3.85 21.28 -6.46
CA GLU A 2 3.03 21.19 -5.23
C GLU A 2 1.79 20.36 -5.52
N TYR A 3 1.49 19.39 -4.66
CA TYR A 3 0.36 18.48 -4.80
C TYR A 3 -0.58 18.62 -3.60
N THR A 4 -1.86 18.91 -3.86
CA THR A 4 -2.88 18.99 -2.81
C THR A 4 -3.50 17.61 -2.61
N ILE A 5 -3.16 16.94 -1.51
CA ILE A 5 -3.84 15.70 -1.12
C ILE A 5 -5.16 16.06 -0.44
N HIS A 6 -6.29 15.73 -1.05
CA HIS A 6 -7.60 15.83 -0.40
C HIS A 6 -7.79 14.64 0.54
N THR A 7 -7.42 14.84 1.81
CA THR A 7 -7.56 13.83 2.86
C THR A 7 -8.11 14.45 4.15
N LYS A 8 -8.84 13.64 4.93
CA LYS A 8 -9.22 14.00 6.31
C LYS A 8 -8.07 13.79 7.30
N ALA A 9 -6.94 13.26 6.84
CA ALA A 9 -5.77 12.95 7.66
C ALA A 9 -4.95 14.21 7.98
N ASN A 10 -4.20 14.15 9.09
CA ASN A 10 -3.38 15.27 9.55
C ASN A 10 -2.15 15.52 8.63
N LYS A 11 -1.50 16.66 8.82
CA LYS A 11 -0.31 17.06 8.06
C LYS A 11 0.81 16.01 8.08
N ALA A 12 1.06 15.40 9.24
CA ALA A 12 2.09 14.37 9.38
C ALA A 12 1.81 13.13 8.49
N TYR A 13 0.55 12.75 8.34
CA TYR A 13 0.16 11.66 7.43
C TYR A 13 0.43 12.04 5.97
N VAL A 14 0.07 13.25 5.56
CA VAL A 14 0.32 13.77 4.21
C VAL A 14 1.83 13.78 3.89
N GLU A 15 2.65 14.23 4.83
CA GLU A 15 4.11 14.20 4.70
C GLU A 15 4.64 12.76 4.56
N LYS A 16 4.10 11.82 5.34
CA LYS A 16 4.47 10.41 5.24
C LYS A 16 4.12 9.81 3.87
N VAL A 17 2.95 10.16 3.31
CA VAL A 17 2.55 9.73 1.96
C VAL A 17 3.51 10.29 0.91
N ALA A 18 3.86 11.57 0.99
CA ALA A 18 4.79 12.20 0.07
C ALA A 18 6.20 11.57 0.14
N GLN A 19 6.71 11.32 1.35
CA GLN A 19 7.99 10.64 1.56
C GLN A 19 7.98 9.21 1.01
N HIS A 20 6.87 8.49 1.19
CA HIS A 20 6.74 7.14 0.67
C HIS A 20 6.76 7.10 -0.87
N LEU A 21 6.02 8.00 -1.51
CA LEU A 21 6.05 8.14 -2.96
C LEU A 21 7.45 8.52 -3.46
N ALA A 22 8.12 9.47 -2.80
CA ALA A 22 9.47 9.89 -3.16
C ALA A 22 10.47 8.71 -3.11
N SER A 23 10.41 7.89 -2.05
CA SER A 23 11.23 6.68 -1.92
C SER A 23 10.99 5.72 -3.09
N LYS A 24 9.73 5.43 -3.41
CA LYS A 24 9.37 4.50 -4.50
C LYS A 24 9.77 5.04 -5.87
N CYS A 25 9.72 6.35 -6.08
CA CYS A 25 10.26 7.01 -7.27
C CYS A 25 11.78 6.86 -7.37
N GLN A 26 12.52 6.99 -6.26
CA GLN A 26 13.97 6.79 -6.25
C GLN A 26 14.33 5.33 -6.59
N GLU A 27 13.65 4.36 -5.98
CA GLU A 27 13.83 2.94 -6.29
C GLU A 27 13.54 2.64 -7.78
N ALA A 28 12.51 3.26 -8.34
CA ALA A 28 12.17 3.13 -9.76
C ALA A 28 13.23 3.76 -10.67
N GLN A 29 13.76 4.93 -10.29
CA GLN A 29 14.82 5.63 -11.03
C GLN A 29 16.11 4.80 -11.08
N ASP A 30 16.49 4.16 -9.98
CA ASP A 30 17.69 3.34 -9.89
C ASP A 30 17.63 2.12 -10.83
N ARG A 31 16.42 1.57 -11.03
CA ARG A 31 16.16 0.41 -11.92
C ARG A 31 16.07 0.79 -13.39
N LEU A 32 15.42 1.90 -13.71
CA LEU A 32 15.05 2.29 -15.09
C LEU A 32 16.02 3.26 -15.75
N ARG A 33 17.25 3.45 -15.20
CA ARG A 33 18.30 4.41 -15.62
C ARG A 33 18.03 5.07 -16.98
N SER A 34 17.83 6.40 -16.98
CA SER A 34 17.53 7.26 -18.14
C SER A 34 16.07 7.27 -18.67
N SER A 35 15.11 6.88 -17.85
CA SER A 35 13.67 7.01 -18.16
C SER A 35 13.08 8.40 -17.82
N SER A 36 11.97 8.75 -18.48
CA SER A 36 11.24 9.98 -18.20
C SER A 36 10.67 10.02 -16.78
N LEU A 37 10.51 11.22 -16.21
CA LEU A 37 9.89 11.39 -14.89
C LEU A 37 8.48 10.76 -14.82
N THR A 38 7.71 10.84 -15.90
CA THR A 38 6.38 10.22 -16.01
C THR A 38 6.46 8.69 -15.90
N THR A 39 7.43 8.06 -16.56
CA THR A 39 7.64 6.60 -16.48
C THR A 39 8.04 6.17 -15.07
N ILE A 40 8.91 6.93 -14.42
CA ILE A 40 9.33 6.69 -13.03
C ILE A 40 8.13 6.80 -12.08
N ALA A 41 7.35 7.87 -12.19
CA ALA A 41 6.16 8.09 -11.37
C ALA A 41 5.09 7.00 -11.57
N LEU A 42 4.89 6.57 -12.83
CA LEU A 42 3.96 5.49 -13.14
C LEU A 42 4.41 4.16 -12.50
N LEU A 43 5.70 3.82 -12.60
CA LEU A 43 6.22 2.60 -11.98
C LEU A 43 6.13 2.66 -10.46
N ALA A 44 6.44 3.80 -9.85
CA ALA A 44 6.27 4.00 -8.41
C ALA A 44 4.81 3.81 -7.98
N ALA A 45 3.86 4.39 -8.74
CA ALA A 45 2.42 4.23 -8.48
C ALA A 45 1.96 2.78 -8.62
N LEU A 46 2.44 2.05 -9.63
CA LEU A 46 2.15 0.62 -9.82
C LEU A 46 2.66 -0.22 -8.65
N ASN A 47 3.90 0.03 -8.21
CA ASN A 47 4.49 -0.67 -7.07
C ASN A 47 3.71 -0.42 -5.78
N ILE A 48 3.38 0.85 -5.48
CA ILE A 48 2.56 1.20 -4.30
C ILE A 48 1.18 0.52 -4.36
N THR A 49 0.56 0.49 -5.54
CA THR A 49 -0.74 -0.16 -5.72
C THR A 49 -0.64 -1.67 -5.52
N SER A 50 0.41 -2.30 -6.04
CA SER A 50 0.69 -3.72 -5.82
C SER A 50 0.87 -4.04 -4.34
N ASP A 51 1.69 -3.25 -3.64
CA ASP A 51 1.93 -3.40 -2.20
C ASP A 51 0.62 -3.28 -1.40
N TYR A 52 -0.23 -2.30 -1.75
CA TYR A 52 -1.54 -2.12 -1.12
C TYR A 52 -2.48 -3.32 -1.35
N LEU A 53 -2.57 -3.81 -2.59
CA LEU A 53 -3.43 -4.95 -2.91
C LEU A 53 -2.98 -6.21 -2.19
N GLN A 54 -1.68 -6.44 -2.08
CA GLN A 54 -1.11 -7.57 -1.34
C GLN A 54 -1.47 -7.50 0.15
N VAL A 55 -1.28 -6.33 0.79
CA VAL A 55 -1.67 -6.16 2.20
C VAL A 55 -3.18 -6.35 2.41
N LYS A 56 -4.00 -5.87 1.47
CA LYS A 56 -5.45 -6.06 1.52
C LYS A 56 -5.83 -7.54 1.43
N GLU A 57 -5.20 -8.29 0.53
CA GLU A 57 -5.43 -9.73 0.38
C GLU A 57 -4.99 -10.50 1.63
N ASP A 58 -3.79 -10.21 2.15
CA ASP A 58 -3.28 -10.83 3.39
C ASP A 58 -4.22 -10.57 4.59
N TYR A 59 -4.76 -9.35 4.68
CA TYR A 59 -5.72 -8.98 5.71
C TYR A 59 -7.03 -9.78 5.57
N GLU A 60 -7.60 -9.87 4.37
CA GLU A 60 -8.82 -10.65 4.10
C GLU A 60 -8.61 -12.13 4.44
N GLN A 61 -7.46 -12.70 4.07
CA GLN A 61 -7.10 -14.07 4.43
C GLN A 61 -6.97 -14.25 5.94
N LEU A 62 -6.38 -13.30 6.66
CA LEU A 62 -6.26 -13.35 8.11
C LEU A 62 -7.63 -13.33 8.80
N VAL A 63 -8.53 -12.43 8.37
CA VAL A 63 -9.90 -12.34 8.88
C VAL A 63 -10.64 -13.67 8.68
N ASN A 64 -10.61 -14.21 7.45
CA ASN A 64 -11.24 -15.49 7.15
C ASN A 64 -10.70 -16.64 8.03
N ARG A 65 -9.38 -16.64 8.32
CA ARG A 65 -8.77 -17.65 9.21
C ARG A 65 -9.22 -17.48 10.66
N ILE A 66 -9.43 -16.26 11.13
CA ILE A 66 -9.93 -15.99 12.48
C ILE A 66 -11.39 -16.45 12.58
N GLU A 67 -12.23 -16.07 11.62
CA GLU A 67 -13.65 -16.47 11.58
C GLU A 67 -13.80 -17.99 11.51
N SER A 68 -13.06 -18.65 10.61
CA SER A 68 -13.06 -20.12 10.51
C SER A 68 -12.63 -20.81 11.81
N LYS A 69 -11.70 -20.20 12.58
CA LYS A 69 -11.30 -20.74 13.89
C LYS A 69 -12.36 -20.51 14.95
N GLN A 70 -13.03 -19.36 14.93
CA GLN A 70 -14.16 -19.07 15.82
C GLN A 70 -15.31 -20.05 15.59
N GLU A 71 -15.70 -20.29 14.34
CA GLU A 71 -16.77 -21.24 14.01
C GLU A 71 -16.45 -22.65 14.52
N LYS A 72 -15.22 -23.13 14.27
CA LYS A 72 -14.76 -24.43 14.77
C LYS A 72 -14.75 -24.52 16.28
N LEU A 73 -14.37 -23.46 16.98
CA LEU A 73 -14.38 -23.44 18.44
C LEU A 73 -15.82 -23.48 18.98
N SER A 74 -16.71 -22.70 18.38
CA SER A 74 -18.13 -22.69 18.73
C SER A 74 -18.77 -24.07 18.52
N SER A 75 -18.44 -24.78 17.43
CA SER A 75 -18.98 -26.12 17.17
C SER A 75 -18.44 -27.23 18.08
N VAL A 76 -17.40 -26.97 18.87
CA VAL A 76 -16.84 -27.93 19.84
C VAL A 76 -17.35 -27.65 21.26
N LEU A 77 -17.71 -26.40 21.55
CA LEU A 77 -18.19 -25.97 22.87
C LEU A 77 -19.73 -26.09 23.03
N PHE A 78 -20.46 -26.18 21.92
CA PHE A 78 -21.91 -26.37 21.86
C PHE A 78 -22.24 -27.60 21.01
#